data_AF-A0A9P1JXZ7-F1
#
_entry.id   AF-A0A9P1JXZ7-F1
#
_cell.length_a   1.000
_cell.length_b   1.000
_cell.length_c   1.000
_cell.angle_alpha   90.00
_cell.angle_beta   90.00
_cell.angle_gamma   90.00
#
_symmetry.space_group_name_H-M   'P 1'
#
loop_
_entity.id
_entity.type
_entity.pdbx_description
1 polymer ?
#
loop_
_entity_poly.entity_id
_entity_poly.type
_entity_poly.pdbx_seq_one_letter_code
_entity_poly.pdbx_strand_id
1 'polypeptide(L)'
;MLTNGSVPDVHRVLRERNALVVHFSGTPKGIGFTIGFPDDLRESIANAATYALACSVVKPGDCFIDFPPPHRRHATGSIGIILDLMKPQSLMAVCETDAGSNAARQHRPLTIQDCVDSIDKRSDSNTFAYNEWNVTDYVVRGLFVADPIQYYGFMTPTLPNGSPVPYSGPTPAPIDSTVNDLHQIFPQQRIYGFEGDGIVEYHPRGVTVPVSHSEIYR
;
A
#
# COMPACT_ATOMS: atom_id res chain seq x y z
N MET A 1 -10.01 -7.86 -14.78
CA MET A 1 -8.89 -7.95 -15.76
C MET A 1 -8.95 -6.77 -16.72
N LEU A 2 -7.82 -6.11 -16.98
CA LEU A 2 -7.73 -4.97 -17.88
C LEU A 2 -7.99 -5.41 -19.34
N THR A 3 -9.05 -4.90 -19.97
CA THR A 3 -9.51 -5.41 -21.28
C THR A 3 -9.02 -4.61 -22.48
N ASN A 4 -8.70 -3.32 -22.31
CA ASN A 4 -8.25 -2.42 -23.38
C ASN A 4 -7.06 -1.55 -22.95
N GLY A 5 -6.19 -2.09 -22.09
CA GLY A 5 -5.03 -1.37 -21.58
C GLY A 5 -3.83 -2.28 -21.38
N SER A 6 -2.66 -1.67 -21.38
CA SER A 6 -1.37 -2.32 -21.12
C SER A 6 -0.79 -1.88 -19.77
N VAL A 7 0.23 -2.57 -19.27
CA VAL A 7 1.00 -2.11 -18.10
C VAL A 7 1.57 -0.70 -18.33
N PRO A 8 2.16 -0.37 -19.50
CA PRO A 8 2.55 1.00 -19.83
C PRO A 8 1.43 2.05 -19.75
N ASP A 9 0.18 1.68 -20.06
CA ASP A 9 -0.95 2.61 -19.91
C ASP A 9 -1.25 2.91 -18.45
N VAL A 10 -1.19 1.89 -17.58
CA VAL A 10 -1.31 2.07 -16.13
C VAL A 10 -0.16 2.92 -15.60
N HIS A 11 1.08 2.63 -16.00
CA HIS A 11 2.26 3.43 -15.63
C HIS A 11 2.14 4.88 -16.08
N ARG A 12 1.54 5.15 -17.24
CA ARG A 12 1.27 6.51 -17.70
C ARG A 12 0.30 7.23 -16.74
N VAL A 13 -0.81 6.58 -16.37
CA VAL A 13 -1.78 7.15 -15.41
C VAL A 13 -1.13 7.46 -14.07
N LEU A 14 -0.29 6.56 -13.56
CA LEU A 14 0.43 6.74 -12.30
C LEU A 14 1.46 7.88 -12.42
N ARG A 15 2.23 7.92 -13.50
CA ARG A 15 3.25 8.94 -13.77
C ARG A 15 2.67 10.34 -13.87
N GLU A 16 1.52 10.51 -14.52
CA GLU A 16 0.83 11.80 -14.62
C GLU A 16 0.42 12.38 -13.26
N ARG A 17 0.39 11.55 -12.21
CA ARG A 17 -0.02 11.92 -10.85
C ARG A 17 1.10 11.79 -9.83
N ASN A 18 2.33 11.44 -10.24
CA ASN A 18 3.42 11.00 -9.35
C ASN A 18 2.95 9.93 -8.33
N ALA A 19 2.05 9.04 -8.76
CA ALA A 19 1.40 8.09 -7.88
C ALA A 19 2.15 6.76 -7.78
N LEU A 20 1.99 6.06 -6.66
CA LEU A 20 2.59 4.76 -6.37
C LEU A 20 1.48 3.78 -5.96
N VAL A 21 1.56 2.54 -6.44
CA VAL A 21 0.73 1.42 -5.98
C VAL A 21 1.40 0.81 -4.77
N VAL A 22 0.79 0.90 -3.59
CA VAL A 22 1.40 0.50 -2.32
C VAL A 22 0.50 -0.46 -1.55
N HIS A 23 1.05 -1.62 -1.21
CA HIS A 23 0.47 -2.49 -0.19
C HIS A 23 1.03 -2.09 1.17
N PHE A 24 0.19 -1.54 2.04
CA PHE A 24 0.59 -1.13 3.38
C PHE A 24 0.60 -2.30 4.34
N SER A 25 1.58 -2.28 5.25
CA SER A 25 1.60 -3.17 6.40
C SER A 25 0.31 -3.02 7.19
N GLY A 26 -0.22 -4.16 7.63
CA GLY A 26 -1.55 -4.25 8.19
C GLY A 26 -1.74 -3.38 9.44
N THR A 27 -2.70 -2.47 9.37
CA THR A 27 -3.43 -1.89 10.50
C THR A 27 -4.85 -2.47 10.42
N PRO A 28 -5.51 -2.92 11.50
CA PRO A 28 -6.55 -3.93 11.39
C PRO A 28 -7.83 -3.35 10.78
N LYS A 29 -8.18 -3.79 9.58
CA LYS A 29 -9.57 -3.87 9.14
C LYS A 29 -9.81 -5.26 8.56
N GLY A 30 -10.53 -6.08 9.33
CA GLY A 30 -10.94 -7.42 8.91
C GLY A 30 -10.15 -8.55 9.57
N ILE A 31 -10.92 -9.43 10.21
CA ILE A 31 -10.61 -10.79 10.67
C ILE A 31 -9.45 -11.46 9.91
N GLY A 32 -8.32 -11.70 10.58
CA GLY A 32 -7.46 -12.84 10.23
C GLY A 32 -5.94 -12.65 10.15
N PHE A 33 -5.38 -11.45 10.24
CA PHE A 33 -3.92 -11.32 10.18
C PHE A 33 -3.25 -11.76 11.49
N THR A 34 -2.50 -12.86 11.42
CA THR A 34 -1.71 -13.44 12.51
C THR A 34 -0.28 -12.90 12.57
N ILE A 35 0.09 -12.05 11.62
CA ILE A 35 1.45 -11.56 11.41
C ILE A 35 1.35 -10.04 11.23
N GLY A 36 2.12 -9.30 12.01
CA GLY A 36 2.22 -7.84 11.94
C GLY A 36 3.55 -7.38 11.36
N PHE A 37 3.74 -6.07 11.32
CA PHE A 37 5.01 -5.47 10.94
C PHE A 37 6.16 -5.99 11.81
N PRO A 38 7.32 -6.35 11.23
CA PRO A 38 7.70 -6.26 9.81
C PRO A 38 7.46 -7.53 9.00
N ASP A 39 6.98 -8.60 9.63
CA ASP A 39 6.96 -9.94 9.04
C ASP A 39 5.88 -10.09 7.97
N ASP A 40 4.79 -9.33 8.05
CA ASP A 40 3.73 -9.27 7.04
C ASP A 40 4.26 -8.77 5.68
N LEU A 41 5.08 -7.72 5.68
CA LEU A 41 5.73 -7.20 4.47
C LEU A 41 6.81 -8.16 3.98
N ARG A 42 7.56 -8.81 4.87
CA ARG A 42 8.56 -9.83 4.47
C ARG A 42 7.89 -11.00 3.77
N GLU A 43 6.77 -11.48 4.30
CA GLU A 43 6.00 -12.55 3.68
C GLU A 43 5.45 -12.12 2.31
N SER A 44 4.92 -10.90 2.21
CA SER A 44 4.43 -10.35 0.95
C SER A 44 5.55 -10.26 -0.10
N ILE A 45 6.74 -9.78 0.28
CA ILE A 45 7.92 -9.74 -0.59
C ILE A 45 8.32 -11.15 -1.06
N ALA A 46 8.33 -12.13 -0.14
CA ALA A 46 8.72 -13.50 -0.44
C ALA A 46 7.70 -14.24 -1.34
N ASN A 47 6.44 -13.81 -1.33
CA ASN A 47 5.32 -14.49 -2.01
C ASN A 47 4.70 -13.65 -3.15
N ALA A 48 5.50 -12.81 -3.81
CA ALA A 48 5.04 -11.84 -4.80
C ALA A 48 4.21 -12.40 -6.00
N ALA A 49 4.29 -13.71 -6.24
CA ALA A 49 3.57 -14.41 -7.30
C ALA A 49 2.45 -15.34 -6.80
N THR A 50 2.22 -15.43 -5.48
CA THR A 50 1.39 -16.48 -4.88
C THR A 50 -0.04 -16.02 -4.60
N TYR A 51 -0.22 -14.77 -4.19
CA TYR A 51 -1.54 -14.24 -3.84
C TYR A 51 -1.66 -12.75 -4.19
N ALA A 52 -2.91 -12.32 -4.31
CA ALA A 52 -3.23 -10.94 -4.61
C ALA A 52 -3.23 -10.09 -3.33
N LEU A 53 -2.70 -8.86 -3.43
CA LEU A 53 -2.62 -7.89 -2.35
C LEU A 53 -3.60 -6.75 -2.55
N ALA A 54 -4.24 -6.34 -1.45
CA ALA A 54 -4.97 -5.09 -1.39
C ALA A 54 -3.98 -3.93 -1.27
N CYS A 55 -4.07 -2.98 -2.21
CA CYS A 55 -3.17 -1.85 -2.33
C CYS A 55 -3.96 -0.55 -2.35
N SER A 56 -3.35 0.52 -1.86
CA SER A 56 -3.80 1.88 -2.14
C SER A 56 -2.91 2.50 -3.21
N VAL A 57 -3.49 3.32 -4.08
CA VAL A 57 -2.70 4.19 -4.94
C VAL A 57 -2.60 5.55 -4.28
N VAL A 58 -1.37 5.89 -3.91
CA VAL A 58 -1.04 7.09 -3.15
C VAL A 58 -0.24 8.06 -4.00
N LYS A 59 -0.36 9.36 -3.75
CA LYS A 59 0.33 10.41 -4.50
C LYS A 59 0.73 11.58 -3.59
N PRO A 60 1.60 12.50 -4.03
CA PRO A 60 1.88 13.73 -3.31
C PRO A 60 0.61 14.50 -2.94
N GLY A 61 0.59 15.05 -1.73
CA GLY A 61 -0.54 15.74 -1.12
C GLY A 61 -1.59 14.83 -0.47
N ASP A 62 -1.42 13.51 -0.52
CA ASP A 62 -2.31 12.59 0.20
C ASP A 62 -2.12 12.69 1.72
N CYS A 63 -3.24 12.63 2.45
CA CYS A 63 -3.27 12.56 3.91
C CYS A 63 -3.16 11.11 4.41
N PHE A 64 -2.26 10.87 5.37
CA PHE A 64 -2.02 9.57 6.02
C PHE A 64 -2.34 9.57 7.51
N ILE A 65 -2.79 10.71 8.05
CA ILE A 65 -3.06 10.89 9.49
C ILE A 65 -4.53 10.59 9.77
N ASP A 66 -4.78 9.81 10.81
CA ASP A 66 -6.12 9.39 11.24
C ASP A 66 -6.87 10.41 12.12
N PHE A 67 -6.19 11.45 12.62
CA PHE A 67 -6.72 12.34 13.67
C PHE A 67 -6.40 13.83 13.45
N PRO A 68 -7.31 14.75 13.84
CA PRO A 68 -8.68 14.52 14.32
C PRO A 68 -9.68 14.23 13.20
N PRO A 69 -10.84 13.60 13.53
CA PRO A 69 -11.92 13.40 12.58
C PRO A 69 -12.36 14.68 11.85
N PRO A 70 -12.91 14.57 10.63
CA PRO A 70 -13.26 13.33 9.92
C PRO A 70 -12.05 12.59 9.35
N HIS A 71 -12.07 11.25 9.39
CA HIS A 71 -11.01 10.39 8.85
C HIS A 71 -10.88 10.58 7.33
N ARG A 72 -9.85 11.32 6.90
CA ARG A 72 -9.57 11.62 5.49
C ARG A 72 -8.31 10.93 4.96
N ARG A 73 -7.97 9.79 5.55
CA ARG A 73 -6.81 9.03 5.13
C ARG A 73 -7.03 8.49 3.72
N HIS A 74 -6.01 8.62 2.88
CA HIS A 74 -5.97 8.06 1.53
C HIS A 74 -5.30 6.68 1.49
N ALA A 75 -4.82 6.20 2.63
CA ALA A 75 -4.28 4.85 2.84
C ALA A 75 -4.56 4.37 4.26
N THR A 76 -4.49 3.06 4.49
CA THR A 76 -4.77 2.44 5.79
C THR A 76 -3.52 2.18 6.64
N GLY A 77 -2.35 2.66 6.21
CA GLY A 77 -1.09 2.57 6.93
C GLY A 77 -0.10 3.62 6.41
N SER A 78 1.09 3.63 7.01
CA SER A 78 2.16 4.59 6.67
C SER A 78 3.44 3.93 6.15
N ILE A 79 3.59 2.61 6.31
CA ILE A 79 4.72 1.82 5.80
C ILE A 79 4.17 0.73 4.90
N GLY A 80 4.70 0.59 3.69
CA GLY A 80 4.25 -0.42 2.73
C GLY A 80 5.29 -0.78 1.68
N ILE A 81 4.97 -1.74 0.83
CA ILE A 81 5.78 -2.13 -0.33
C ILE A 81 5.18 -1.54 -1.61
N ILE A 82 6.04 -0.98 -2.46
CA ILE A 82 5.66 -0.45 -3.79
C ILE A 82 5.60 -1.62 -4.76
N LEU A 83 4.44 -1.81 -5.36
CA LEU A 83 4.19 -2.89 -6.31
C LEU A 83 4.21 -2.37 -7.74
N ASP A 84 4.79 -3.17 -8.63
CA ASP A 84 4.73 -3.00 -10.07
C ASP A 84 4.04 -4.19 -10.73
N LEU A 85 3.20 -3.90 -11.72
CA LEU A 85 2.43 -4.89 -12.46
C LEU A 85 3.34 -5.61 -13.47
N MET A 86 3.40 -6.95 -13.43
CA MET A 86 4.16 -7.70 -14.43
C MET A 86 3.42 -7.83 -15.77
N LYS A 87 2.09 -7.87 -15.73
CA LYS A 87 1.22 -8.08 -16.90
C LYS A 87 -0.13 -7.40 -16.70
N PRO A 88 -0.92 -7.13 -17.76
CA PRO A 88 -2.24 -6.51 -17.61
C PRO A 88 -3.19 -7.28 -16.67
N GLN A 89 -3.00 -8.59 -16.54
CA GLN A 89 -3.76 -9.47 -15.66
C GLN A 89 -3.37 -9.34 -14.18
N SER A 90 -2.22 -8.73 -13.87
CA SER A 90 -1.77 -8.43 -12.50
C SER A 90 -2.77 -7.52 -11.79
N LEU A 91 -3.48 -6.65 -12.51
CA LEU A 91 -4.52 -5.79 -11.94
C LEU A 91 -5.89 -6.48 -11.99
N MET A 92 -6.32 -7.00 -10.84
CA MET A 92 -7.54 -7.80 -10.72
C MET A 92 -8.78 -6.94 -10.53
N ALA A 93 -8.71 -5.93 -9.67
CA ALA A 93 -9.81 -5.02 -9.36
C ALA A 93 -9.28 -3.63 -9.03
N VAL A 94 -10.10 -2.61 -9.31
CA VAL A 94 -9.85 -1.21 -8.98
C VAL A 94 -11.16 -0.60 -8.48
N CYS A 95 -11.10 0.15 -7.39
CA CYS A 95 -12.24 0.87 -6.83
C CYS A 95 -11.81 2.23 -6.29
N GLU A 96 -12.63 3.26 -6.51
CA GLU A 96 -12.45 4.60 -5.93
C GLU A 96 -12.74 4.68 -4.42
N THR A 97 -13.21 3.58 -3.84
CA THR A 97 -13.45 3.41 -2.39
C THR A 97 -12.84 2.07 -1.93
N ASP A 98 -13.07 1.74 -0.66
CA ASP A 98 -12.93 0.38 -0.14
C ASP A 98 -13.71 -0.59 -1.04
N ALA A 99 -13.01 -1.57 -1.62
CA ALA A 99 -13.62 -2.55 -2.50
C ALA A 99 -14.21 -3.73 -1.71
N GLY A 100 -13.76 -3.90 -0.46
CA GLY A 100 -14.01 -5.06 0.37
C GLY A 100 -13.53 -6.37 -0.27
N SER A 101 -13.53 -7.45 0.50
CA SER A 101 -13.17 -8.80 0.01
C SER A 101 -14.21 -9.41 -0.96
N ASN A 102 -15.11 -8.62 -1.55
CA ASN A 102 -16.24 -9.13 -2.30
C ASN A 102 -15.80 -9.55 -3.72
N ALA A 103 -15.59 -10.86 -3.89
CA ALA A 103 -15.17 -11.49 -5.13
C ALA A 103 -16.01 -11.09 -6.37
N ALA A 104 -17.28 -10.74 -6.18
CA ALA A 104 -18.17 -10.30 -7.26
C ALA A 104 -17.61 -9.11 -8.08
N ARG A 105 -16.82 -8.21 -7.46
CA ARG A 105 -16.21 -7.06 -8.15
C ARG A 105 -14.99 -7.43 -9.00
N GLN A 106 -14.36 -8.58 -8.75
CA GLN A 106 -13.17 -9.05 -9.47
C GLN A 106 -13.50 -9.55 -10.89
N HIS A 107 -14.79 -9.68 -11.24
CA HIS A 107 -15.24 -10.32 -12.47
C HIS A 107 -15.61 -9.37 -13.60
N ARG A 108 -15.57 -8.04 -13.41
CA ARG A 108 -15.78 -7.12 -14.53
C ARG A 108 -14.48 -6.75 -15.27
N PRO A 109 -14.56 -6.54 -16.59
CA PRO A 109 -13.53 -5.81 -17.33
C PRO A 109 -13.12 -4.50 -16.65
N LEU A 110 -11.81 -4.27 -16.54
CA LEU A 110 -11.23 -3.00 -16.10
C LEU A 110 -10.81 -2.19 -17.32
N THR A 111 -10.97 -0.88 -17.21
CA THR A 111 -10.52 0.12 -18.19
C THR A 111 -9.45 1.01 -17.57
N ILE A 112 -8.71 1.72 -18.40
CA ILE A 112 -7.78 2.76 -17.93
C ILE A 112 -8.53 3.90 -17.23
N GLN A 113 -9.76 4.19 -17.64
CA GLN A 113 -10.60 5.18 -16.97
C GLN A 113 -10.94 4.75 -15.54
N ASP A 114 -11.14 3.46 -15.27
CA ASP A 114 -11.33 2.97 -13.90
C ASP A 114 -10.11 3.27 -13.01
N CYS A 115 -8.90 3.17 -13.58
CA CYS A 115 -7.66 3.51 -12.87
C CYS A 115 -7.60 5.01 -12.55
N VAL A 116 -7.88 5.85 -13.55
CA VAL A 116 -7.96 7.31 -13.39
C VAL A 116 -8.99 7.69 -12.34
N ASP A 117 -10.21 7.17 -12.47
CA ASP A 117 -11.33 7.46 -11.58
C ASP A 117 -11.01 7.06 -10.14
N SER A 118 -10.36 5.90 -9.94
CA SER A 118 -9.99 5.48 -8.60
C SER A 118 -9.02 6.42 -7.88
N ILE A 119 -8.24 7.22 -8.61
CA ILE A 119 -7.28 8.17 -8.04
C ILE A 119 -7.89 9.58 -7.97
N ASP A 120 -8.70 9.97 -8.95
CA ASP A 120 -9.21 11.34 -9.05
C ASP A 120 -10.56 11.54 -8.36
N LYS A 121 -11.35 10.46 -8.22
CA LYS A 121 -12.72 10.49 -7.67
C LYS A 121 -12.84 9.84 -6.29
N ARG A 122 -11.72 9.44 -5.68
CA ARG A 122 -11.72 8.94 -4.29
C ARG A 122 -12.40 9.98 -3.40
N SER A 123 -13.53 9.57 -2.83
CA SER A 123 -14.52 10.51 -2.33
C SER A 123 -14.03 11.20 -1.07
N ASP A 124 -14.34 12.50 -0.92
CA ASP A 124 -14.37 13.19 0.37
C ASP A 124 -15.59 12.77 1.22
N SER A 125 -16.16 11.57 1.01
CA SER A 125 -17.23 11.09 1.88
C SER A 125 -16.69 11.07 3.31
N ASN A 126 -17.50 11.57 4.25
CA ASN A 126 -17.12 11.87 5.64
C ASN A 126 -16.59 10.68 6.47
N THR A 127 -16.37 9.52 5.85
CA THR A 127 -16.00 8.28 6.50
C THR A 127 -14.67 7.71 6.04
N PHE A 128 -14.35 7.63 4.73
CA PHE A 128 -13.07 7.10 4.22
C PHE A 128 -12.76 7.60 2.80
N ALA A 129 -11.52 8.06 2.55
CA ALA A 129 -11.07 8.67 1.28
C ALA A 129 -9.99 7.86 0.54
N TYR A 130 -9.75 6.59 0.91
CA TYR A 130 -8.80 5.73 0.23
C TYR A 130 -9.46 4.93 -0.91
N ASN A 131 -8.66 4.64 -1.93
CA ASN A 131 -9.00 3.72 -3.00
C ASN A 131 -8.43 2.32 -2.70
N GLU A 132 -8.89 1.33 -3.45
CA GLU A 132 -8.41 -0.04 -3.33
C GLU A 132 -8.15 -0.65 -4.70
N TRP A 133 -6.92 -1.12 -4.88
CA TRP A 133 -6.46 -1.88 -6.03
C TRP A 133 -6.09 -3.28 -5.57
N ASN A 134 -6.56 -4.30 -6.28
CA ASN A 134 -6.19 -5.69 -6.01
C ASN A 134 -5.15 -6.14 -7.04
N VAL A 135 -3.94 -6.45 -6.58
CA VAL A 135 -2.76 -6.69 -7.42
C VAL A 135 -2.16 -8.07 -7.15
N THR A 136 -2.00 -8.88 -8.19
CA THR A 136 -1.30 -10.17 -8.19
C THR A 136 -0.13 -10.13 -9.18
N ASP A 137 0.74 -11.15 -9.19
CA ASP A 137 1.86 -11.27 -10.14
C ASP A 137 2.65 -9.95 -10.24
N TYR A 138 3.28 -9.53 -9.15
CA TYR A 138 3.92 -8.22 -9.03
C TYR A 138 5.43 -8.31 -8.76
N VAL A 139 6.11 -7.20 -9.01
CA VAL A 139 7.51 -6.98 -8.58
C VAL A 139 7.52 -5.91 -7.49
N VAL A 140 8.26 -6.16 -6.41
CA VAL A 140 8.50 -5.14 -5.37
C VAL A 140 9.59 -4.18 -5.83
N ARG A 141 9.29 -2.89 -5.89
CA ARG A 141 10.24 -1.83 -6.31
C ARG A 141 10.96 -1.15 -5.14
N GLY A 142 10.47 -1.38 -3.93
CA GLY A 142 11.04 -0.91 -2.67
C GLY A 142 9.94 -0.70 -1.63
N LEU A 143 10.30 -0.01 -0.54
CA LEU A 143 9.38 0.41 0.51
C LEU A 143 8.87 1.82 0.23
N PHE A 144 7.61 2.06 0.56
CA PHE A 144 7.03 3.39 0.69
C PHE A 144 6.82 3.73 2.15
N VAL A 145 7.12 4.98 2.51
CA VAL A 145 6.83 5.55 3.83
C VAL A 145 6.12 6.89 3.69
N ALA A 146 5.18 7.14 4.60
CA ALA A 146 4.51 8.41 4.76
C ALA A 146 4.61 8.88 6.22
N ASP A 147 4.65 10.19 6.43
CA ASP A 147 4.62 10.76 7.76
C ASP A 147 3.19 10.84 8.33
N PRO A 148 3.00 10.54 9.63
CA PRO A 148 4.00 9.98 10.55
C PRO A 148 4.29 8.51 10.24
N ILE A 149 5.57 8.12 10.33
CA ILE A 149 5.99 6.72 10.11
C ILE A 149 5.60 5.88 11.33
N GLN A 150 4.50 5.15 11.20
CA GLN A 150 3.84 4.39 12.26
C GLN A 150 3.40 3.00 11.79
N TYR A 151 3.60 2.00 12.65
CA TYR A 151 3.09 0.64 12.45
C TYR A 151 2.42 0.09 13.71
N TYR A 152 1.68 -1.00 13.53
CA TYR A 152 1.05 -1.71 14.65
C TYR A 152 1.77 -3.04 14.83
N GLY A 153 2.48 -3.17 15.95
CA GLY A 153 3.08 -4.45 16.35
C GLY A 153 1.99 -5.38 16.85
N PHE A 154 1.52 -6.31 16.02
CA PHE A 154 0.64 -7.37 16.51
C PHE A 154 1.49 -8.47 17.12
N MET A 155 1.35 -8.69 18.42
CA MET A 155 1.54 -10.02 18.98
C MET A 155 0.18 -10.71 18.97
N THR A 156 -0.07 -11.62 18.04
CA THR A 156 -1.19 -12.54 18.19
C THR A 156 -0.87 -13.45 19.37
N PRO A 157 -1.63 -13.43 20.48
CA PRO A 157 -1.41 -14.39 21.54
C PRO A 157 -1.59 -15.79 20.97
N THR A 158 -0.61 -16.67 21.17
CA THR A 158 -0.74 -18.08 20.79
C THR A 158 -1.23 -18.88 22.00
N LEU A 159 -2.16 -19.80 21.78
CA LEU A 159 -2.47 -20.85 22.76
C LEU A 159 -1.23 -21.72 23.00
N PRO A 160 -1.17 -22.51 24.10
CA PRO A 160 -0.06 -23.43 24.37
C PRO A 160 0.22 -24.45 23.24
N ASN A 161 -0.75 -24.69 22.35
CA ASN A 161 -0.62 -25.54 21.17
C ASN A 161 -0.13 -24.78 19.91
N GLY A 162 0.27 -23.51 20.04
CA GLY A 162 0.72 -22.65 18.94
C GLY A 162 -0.38 -22.06 18.07
N SER A 163 -1.66 -22.35 18.34
CA SER A 163 -2.76 -21.79 17.56
C SER A 163 -2.97 -20.31 17.86
N PRO A 164 -3.16 -19.44 16.85
CA PRO A 164 -3.42 -18.03 17.05
C PRO A 164 -4.77 -17.81 17.74
N VAL A 165 -4.81 -16.94 18.74
CA VAL A 165 -6.06 -16.48 19.36
C VAL A 165 -6.50 -15.20 18.65
N PRO A 166 -7.74 -15.12 18.13
CA PRO A 166 -8.30 -13.86 17.65
C PRO A 166 -8.20 -12.79 18.74
N TYR A 167 -7.43 -11.74 18.50
CA TYR A 167 -7.30 -10.64 19.45
C TYR A 167 -8.60 -9.84 19.48
N SER A 168 -9.29 -9.84 20.61
CA SER A 168 -10.53 -9.08 20.86
C SER A 168 -10.32 -7.85 21.74
N GLY A 169 -9.06 -7.49 22.00
CA GLY A 169 -8.71 -6.31 22.80
C GLY A 169 -8.78 -5.00 22.02
N PRO A 170 -8.59 -3.86 22.71
CA PRO A 170 -8.52 -2.55 22.04
C PRO A 170 -7.37 -2.53 21.04
N THR A 171 -7.55 -1.85 19.90
CA THR A 171 -6.46 -1.65 18.93
C THR A 171 -5.24 -1.07 19.65
N PRO A 172 -4.05 -1.71 19.56
CA PRO A 172 -2.84 -1.19 20.18
C PRO A 172 -2.56 0.23 19.70
N ALA A 173 -1.90 1.03 20.53
CA ALA A 173 -1.38 2.32 20.07
C ALA A 173 -0.37 2.09 18.92
N PRO A 174 -0.33 2.97 17.91
CA PRO A 174 0.70 2.92 16.88
C PRO A 174 2.10 3.06 17.52
N ILE A 175 3.07 2.37 16.94
CA ILE A 175 4.49 2.48 17.28
C ILE A 175 5.14 3.40 16.26
N ASP A 176 5.74 4.48 16.73
CA ASP A 176 6.54 5.37 15.89
C ASP A 176 7.82 4.68 15.42
N SER A 177 8.22 4.96 14.20
CA SER A 177 9.45 4.47 13.59
C SER A 177 10.15 5.60 12.84
N THR A 178 11.36 5.31 12.36
CA THR A 178 12.14 6.22 11.54
C THR A 178 12.59 5.53 10.26
N VAL A 179 12.94 6.32 9.25
CA VAL A 179 13.58 5.80 8.03
C VAL A 179 14.84 4.98 8.35
N ASN A 180 15.59 5.36 9.39
CA ASN A 180 16.79 4.62 9.79
C ASN A 180 16.45 3.24 10.37
N ASP A 181 15.38 3.12 11.15
CA ASP A 181 14.92 1.82 11.65
C ASP A 181 14.51 0.91 10.48
N LEU A 182 13.84 1.48 9.47
CA LEU A 182 13.43 0.73 8.28
C LEU A 182 14.62 0.26 7.44
N HIS A 183 15.69 1.05 7.33
CA HIS A 183 16.95 0.60 6.73
C HIS A 183 17.58 -0.57 7.48
N GLN A 184 17.42 -0.66 8.80
CA GLN A 184 17.89 -1.79 9.59
C GLN A 184 17.00 -3.02 9.41
N ILE A 185 15.68 -2.84 9.33
CA ILE A 185 14.69 -3.92 9.22
C ILE A 185 14.68 -4.52 7.81
N PHE A 186 14.87 -3.68 6.78
CA PHE A 186 14.84 -4.03 5.36
C PHE A 186 16.10 -3.54 4.61
N PRO A 187 17.29 -4.04 4.96
CA PRO A 187 18.57 -3.50 4.46
C PRO A 187 18.79 -3.65 2.94
N GLN A 188 17.97 -4.46 2.27
CA GLN A 188 18.04 -4.68 0.82
C GLN A 188 17.04 -3.84 0.02
N GLN A 189 16.10 -3.18 0.70
CA GLN A 189 15.04 -2.41 0.04
C GLN A 189 15.43 -0.93 -0.05
N ARG A 190 15.16 -0.32 -1.20
CA ARG A 190 15.15 1.14 -1.34
C ARG A 190 13.93 1.68 -0.62
N ILE A 191 14.02 2.85 0.00
CA ILE A 191 12.93 3.46 0.76
C ILE A 191 12.55 4.78 0.09
N TYR A 192 11.28 4.94 -0.24
CA TYR A 192 10.74 6.12 -0.91
C TYR A 192 9.65 6.78 -0.07
N GLY A 193 9.41 8.06 -0.31
CA GLY A 193 8.29 8.80 0.22
C GLY A 193 7.94 9.99 -0.66
N PHE A 194 7.10 10.89 -0.14
CA PHE A 194 6.76 12.14 -0.81
C PHE A 194 7.32 13.33 -0.04
N GLU A 195 7.96 14.26 -0.75
CA GLU A 195 8.30 15.59 -0.25
C GLU A 195 7.82 16.63 -1.27
N GLY A 196 7.02 17.60 -0.82
CA GLY A 196 6.39 18.57 -1.72
C GLY A 196 5.44 17.90 -2.72
N ASP A 197 5.71 18.10 -4.01
CA ASP A 197 4.94 17.56 -5.14
C ASP A 197 5.63 16.35 -5.82
N GLY A 198 6.74 15.87 -5.25
CA GLY A 198 7.61 14.86 -5.85
C GLY A 198 7.77 13.60 -5.02
N ILE A 199 8.41 12.60 -5.66
CA ILE A 199 8.87 11.37 -5.00
C ILE A 199 10.33 11.55 -4.60
N VAL A 200 10.67 11.08 -3.41
CA VAL A 200 12.06 11.05 -2.93
C VAL A 200 12.47 9.64 -2.54
N GLU A 201 13.76 9.34 -2.65
CA GLU A 201 14.40 8.18 -2.02
C GLU A 201 15.20 8.64 -0.79
N TYR A 202 15.02 7.92 0.31
CA TYR A 202 15.80 8.14 1.53
C TYR A 202 16.95 7.15 1.62
N HIS A 203 18.19 7.65 1.55
CA HIS A 203 19.38 6.80 1.68
C HIS A 203 19.75 6.51 3.15
N PRO A 204 20.42 5.36 3.43
CA PRO A 204 20.90 5.01 4.77
C PRO A 204 21.86 6.05 5.40
N ARG A 205 22.46 6.92 4.58
CA ARG A 205 23.36 7.98 5.02
C ARG A 205 22.64 9.27 5.43
N GLY A 206 21.30 9.26 5.51
CA GLY A 206 20.49 10.43 5.83
C GLY A 206 20.39 11.45 4.69
N VAL A 207 20.67 11.03 3.45
CA VAL A 207 20.52 11.88 2.25
C VAL A 207 19.19 11.56 1.59
N THR A 208 18.39 12.58 1.35
CA THR A 208 17.16 12.50 0.55
C THR A 208 17.46 12.93 -0.89
N VAL A 209 17.02 12.13 -1.87
CA VAL A 209 17.26 12.38 -3.29
C VAL A 209 15.93 12.38 -4.03
N PRO A 210 15.60 13.42 -4.84
CA PRO A 210 14.45 13.39 -5.72
C PRO A 210 14.56 12.26 -6.76
N VAL A 211 13.47 11.54 -7.00
CA VAL A 211 13.41 10.41 -7.94
C VAL A 211 12.23 10.59 -8.88
N SER A 212 12.42 10.32 -10.17
CA SER A 212 11.33 10.32 -11.14
C SER A 212 10.50 9.04 -11.05
N HIS A 213 9.20 9.11 -11.33
CA HIS A 213 8.34 7.94 -11.39
C HIS A 213 8.90 6.83 -12.32
N SER A 214 9.52 7.19 -13.44
CA SER A 214 10.14 6.24 -14.39
C SER A 214 11.35 5.49 -13.84
N GLU A 215 11.99 5.99 -12.79
CA GLU A 215 13.09 5.25 -12.14
C GLU A 215 12.59 4.12 -11.24
N ILE A 216 11.35 4.24 -10.75
CA ILE A 216 10.67 3.24 -9.91
C ILE A 216 9.94 2.22 -10.79
N TYR A 217 9.14 2.71 -11.74
CA TYR A 217 8.39 1.92 -12.71
C TYR A 217 9.12 1.91 -14.06
N ARG A 218 9.85 0.82 -14.33
CA ARG A 218 10.65 0.63 -15.55
C ARG A 218 9.93 -0.23 -16.57
#